data_AF-A0A2E8QRX7-F1
#
_entry.id   AF-A0A2E8QRX7-F1
#
_cell.length_a   1.000
_cell.length_b   1.000
_cell.length_c   1.000
_cell.angle_alpha   90.00
_cell.angle_beta   90.00
_cell.angle_gamma   90.00
#
_symmetry.space_group_name_H-M   'P 1'
#
loop_
_entity.id
_entity.type
_entity.pdbx_description
1 polymer ?
#
loop_
_entity_poly.entity_id
_entity_poly.type
_entity_poly.pdbx_seq_one_letter_code
_entity_poly.pdbx_strand_id
1 'polypeptide(L)'
;MDVRTGSRRFRETVLVAFIGTLVFAKPYTAPADELIPAVSSLNAPADIVFVDAGTVTECLETAPPGALCLSLDRVLNKEGRLANMRDVRWLLGSFGLTGDERVVIYADDEKTRDAMAAILYLAGQDRVGRLINSAQVDFTGKGVAGALSRRALFVGKVRLENLQPAPFGRVSSAQLADFVSDLNRDPSALFMWPVGYL
;
A
#
# COMPACT_ATOMS: atom_id res chain seq x y z
N MET A 1 43.27 60.34 24.60
CA MET A 1 43.14 60.72 26.01
C MET A 1 42.07 61.78 26.10
N ASP A 2 40.84 61.45 26.51
CA ASP A 2 40.28 61.99 27.74
C ASP A 2 38.99 61.20 28.09
N VAL A 3 38.84 60.91 29.38
CA VAL A 3 37.73 60.15 29.96
C VAL A 3 36.95 61.13 30.83
N ARG A 4 35.61 61.19 30.71
CA ARG A 4 34.76 61.54 31.84
C ARG A 4 33.39 60.88 31.81
N THR A 5 33.11 60.31 32.97
CA THR A 5 32.04 59.46 33.46
C THR A 5 30.87 60.27 34.02
N GLY A 6 29.69 59.63 34.11
CA GLY A 6 28.58 59.99 35.02
C GLY A 6 27.23 60.16 34.29
N SER A 7 26.31 59.18 34.19
CA SER A 7 25.53 58.42 35.19
C SER A 7 24.28 59.13 35.73
N ARG A 8 23.12 58.51 35.41
CA ARG A 8 21.79 58.52 36.08
C ARG A 8 20.96 59.81 35.92
N ARG A 9 19.64 59.76 35.66
CA ARG A 9 18.61 58.73 35.91
C ARG A 9 17.32 59.12 35.16
N PHE A 10 16.37 58.18 35.18
CA PHE A 10 14.90 58.37 35.17
C PHE A 10 14.15 58.13 33.86
N ARG A 11 13.53 56.93 33.80
CA ARG A 11 12.16 56.61 33.34
C ARG A 11 11.81 57.00 31.88
N GLU A 12 11.32 56.13 31.00
CA GLU A 12 10.16 55.27 31.17
C GLU A 12 10.20 54.02 30.27
N THR A 13 9.50 53.03 30.79
CA THR A 13 9.23 51.67 30.35
C THR A 13 8.31 51.63 29.12
N VAL A 14 8.68 50.93 28.04
CA VAL A 14 7.75 50.02 27.33
C VAL A 14 8.57 48.87 26.74
N LEU A 15 8.68 47.78 27.50
CA LEU A 15 9.15 46.50 27.02
C LEU A 15 7.96 45.83 26.31
N VAL A 16 7.86 45.95 24.99
CA VAL A 16 6.91 45.14 24.22
C VAL A 16 7.50 43.73 24.12
N ALA A 17 7.09 42.86 25.03
CA ALA A 17 7.38 41.44 24.96
C ALA A 17 6.57 40.83 23.80
N PHE A 18 7.19 40.74 22.61
CA PHE A 18 6.73 39.83 21.56
C PHE A 18 7.04 38.40 22.01
N ILE A 19 6.10 37.79 22.73
CA ILE A 19 6.07 36.34 22.90
C ILE A 19 5.71 35.78 21.52
N GLY A 20 6.74 35.48 20.74
CA GLY A 20 6.59 34.65 19.56
C GLY A 20 6.07 33.29 20.02
N THR A 21 4.79 33.03 19.76
CA THR A 21 4.23 31.68 19.82
C THR A 21 4.99 30.85 18.78
N LEU A 22 6.03 30.16 19.25
CA LEU A 22 6.50 28.94 18.63
C LEU A 22 5.31 27.98 18.63
N VAL A 23 4.54 28.01 17.54
CA VAL A 23 3.66 26.92 17.19
C VAL A 23 4.60 25.74 17.04
N PHE A 24 4.68 24.91 18.10
CA PHE A 24 5.09 23.54 17.96
C PHE A 24 4.10 22.94 16.96
N ALA A 25 4.46 22.98 15.68
CA ALA A 25 3.93 22.04 14.72
C ALA A 25 4.22 20.69 15.36
N LYS A 26 3.17 20.05 15.91
CA LYS A 26 3.29 18.66 16.32
C LYS A 26 3.89 17.97 15.10
N PRO A 27 5.09 17.35 15.19
CA PRO A 27 5.52 16.49 14.11
C PRO A 27 4.35 15.53 13.90
N TYR A 28 3.82 15.51 12.67
CA TYR A 28 2.86 14.50 12.29
C TYR A 28 3.65 13.20 12.33
N THR A 29 3.71 12.57 13.50
CA THR A 29 4.12 11.19 13.63
C THR A 29 3.01 10.40 12.96
N ALA A 30 3.12 10.24 11.64
CA ALA A 30 2.59 9.04 11.03
C ALA A 30 3.11 7.88 11.87
N PRO A 31 2.25 6.93 12.30
CA PRO A 31 2.76 5.69 12.85
C PRO A 31 3.80 5.12 11.87
N ALA A 32 4.87 4.50 12.38
CA ALA A 32 5.96 3.92 11.59
C ALA A 32 5.44 3.42 10.23
N ASP A 33 6.01 3.92 9.13
CA ASP A 33 5.53 3.68 7.77
C ASP A 33 5.37 2.18 7.52
N GLU A 34 4.18 1.64 7.81
CA GLU A 34 3.80 0.28 7.45
C GLU A 34 3.79 0.28 5.93
N LEU A 35 4.71 -0.46 5.29
CA LEU A 35 4.88 -0.46 3.84
C LEU A 35 3.61 -0.97 3.14
N ILE A 36 2.88 -1.86 3.82
CA ILE A 36 1.57 -2.36 3.39
C ILE A 36 0.57 -2.18 4.56
N PRO A 37 0.03 -0.97 4.76
CA PRO A 37 -0.73 -0.62 5.95
C PRO A 37 -2.05 -1.38 6.08
N ALA A 38 -2.41 -1.71 7.32
CA ALA A 38 -3.78 -2.10 7.65
C ALA A 38 -4.71 -0.87 7.62
N VAL A 39 -5.80 -0.96 6.86
CA VAL A 39 -6.79 0.10 6.69
C VAL A 39 -8.09 -0.33 7.38
N SER A 40 -8.57 0.48 8.31
CA SER A 40 -9.76 0.21 9.14
C SER A 40 -10.98 1.08 8.81
N SER A 41 -10.80 2.17 8.05
CA SER A 41 -11.90 2.99 7.56
C SER A 41 -11.68 3.46 6.13
N LEU A 42 -12.67 3.27 5.26
CA LEU A 42 -12.69 3.77 3.89
C LEU A 42 -13.12 5.23 3.79
N ASN A 43 -12.67 6.09 4.72
CA ASN A 43 -12.67 7.54 4.50
C ASN A 43 -11.59 7.88 3.48
N ALA A 44 -11.78 7.32 2.29
CA ALA A 44 -10.91 7.34 1.17
C ALA A 44 -11.23 8.60 0.36
N PRO A 45 -10.22 9.37 -0.08
CA PRO A 45 -10.43 10.28 -1.19
C PRO A 45 -10.92 9.48 -2.41
N ALA A 46 -11.51 10.16 -3.40
CA ALA A 46 -12.09 9.54 -4.60
C ALA A 46 -11.09 8.77 -5.50
N ASP A 47 -9.85 8.55 -5.04
CA ASP A 47 -8.71 7.99 -5.76
C ASP A 47 -8.32 6.56 -5.32
N ILE A 48 -9.14 5.88 -4.52
CA ILE A 48 -8.89 4.48 -4.12
C ILE A 48 -9.51 3.50 -5.11
N VAL A 49 -8.69 2.53 -5.53
CA VAL A 49 -9.13 1.35 -6.27
C VAL A 49 -9.26 0.17 -5.30
N PHE A 50 -10.47 -0.36 -5.16
CA PHE A 50 -10.70 -1.58 -4.38
C PHE A 50 -10.37 -2.82 -5.21
N VAL A 51 -9.68 -3.76 -4.60
CA VAL A 51 -9.39 -5.08 -5.19
C VAL A 51 -9.95 -6.16 -4.26
N ASP A 52 -10.88 -6.94 -4.78
CA ASP A 52 -11.36 -8.17 -4.15
C ASP A 52 -10.45 -9.33 -4.54
N ALA A 53 -9.76 -9.90 -3.55
CA ALA A 53 -8.90 -11.08 -3.74
C ALA A 53 -9.64 -12.41 -3.54
N GLY A 54 -10.93 -12.38 -3.20
CA GLY A 54 -11.81 -13.52 -2.99
C GLY A 54 -12.23 -14.21 -4.29
N THR A 55 -13.40 -14.85 -4.30
CA THR A 55 -13.87 -15.54 -5.51
C THR A 55 -14.43 -14.54 -6.52
N VAL A 56 -14.14 -14.75 -7.82
CA VAL A 56 -14.60 -13.84 -8.88
C VAL A 56 -16.13 -13.78 -8.92
N THR A 57 -16.82 -14.90 -8.73
CA THR A 57 -18.28 -14.97 -8.78
C THR A 57 -18.90 -14.10 -7.69
N GLU A 58 -18.44 -14.25 -6.46
CA GLU A 58 -18.94 -13.48 -5.32
C GLU A 58 -18.65 -11.99 -5.48
N CYS A 59 -17.42 -11.64 -5.84
CA CYS A 59 -17.05 -10.24 -6.08
C CYS A 59 -17.96 -9.58 -7.14
N LEU A 60 -18.32 -10.27 -8.22
CA LEU A 60 -19.19 -9.69 -9.24
C LEU A 60 -20.61 -9.37 -8.72
N GLU A 61 -21.03 -10.02 -7.63
CA GLU A 61 -22.36 -9.89 -7.05
C GLU A 61 -22.41 -8.95 -5.84
N THR A 62 -21.36 -8.94 -5.01
CA THR A 62 -21.37 -8.30 -3.69
C THR A 62 -20.27 -7.27 -3.50
N ALA A 63 -19.32 -7.12 -4.42
CA ALA A 63 -18.24 -6.17 -4.23
C ALA A 63 -18.72 -4.71 -4.21
N PRO A 64 -17.94 -3.78 -3.63
CA PRO A 64 -18.22 -2.36 -3.76
C PRO A 64 -18.29 -1.94 -5.23
N PRO A 65 -19.16 -0.97 -5.60
CA PRO A 65 -19.28 -0.54 -6.98
C PRO A 65 -17.92 -0.16 -7.58
N GLY A 66 -17.54 -0.82 -8.69
CA GLY A 66 -16.28 -0.54 -9.39
C GLY A 66 -15.05 -1.23 -8.81
N ALA A 67 -15.18 -2.03 -7.74
CA ALA A 67 -14.09 -2.85 -7.23
C ALA A 67 -13.63 -3.87 -8.29
N LEU A 68 -12.33 -4.16 -8.32
CA LEU A 68 -11.71 -5.10 -9.23
C LEU A 68 -11.80 -6.52 -8.68
N CYS A 69 -12.45 -7.42 -9.43
CA CYS A 69 -12.57 -8.83 -9.08
C CYS A 69 -11.33 -9.62 -9.52
N LEU A 70 -10.25 -9.51 -8.74
CA LEU A 70 -8.96 -10.11 -9.03
C LEU A 70 -8.63 -11.16 -7.96
N SER A 71 -9.12 -12.37 -8.15
CA SER A 71 -8.85 -13.48 -7.23
C SER A 71 -7.37 -13.87 -7.19
N LEU A 72 -6.90 -14.32 -6.02
CA LEU A 72 -5.54 -14.84 -5.84
C LEU A 72 -5.21 -16.00 -6.77
N ASP A 73 -6.20 -16.81 -7.14
CA ASP A 73 -6.00 -17.95 -8.05
C ASP A 73 -5.59 -17.57 -9.48
N ARG A 74 -5.73 -16.29 -9.84
CA ARG A 74 -5.29 -15.73 -11.13
C ARG A 74 -3.78 -15.54 -11.21
N VAL A 75 -3.10 -15.47 -10.08
CA VAL A 75 -1.65 -15.23 -9.98
C VAL A 75 -0.92 -16.37 -9.27
N LEU A 76 -1.58 -17.06 -8.35
CA LEU A 76 -1.03 -18.18 -7.59
C LEU A 76 -1.97 -19.38 -7.69
N ASN A 77 -1.53 -20.46 -8.34
CA ASN A 77 -2.37 -21.64 -8.48
C ASN A 77 -2.35 -22.53 -7.22
N LYS A 78 -3.24 -23.53 -7.17
CA LYS A 78 -3.38 -24.45 -6.02
C LYS A 78 -2.13 -25.28 -5.73
N GLU A 79 -1.29 -25.53 -6.73
CA GLU A 79 -0.01 -26.21 -6.56
C GLU A 79 1.11 -25.28 -6.06
N GLY A 80 0.81 -24.00 -5.84
CA GLY A 80 1.77 -23.00 -5.39
C GLY A 80 2.68 -22.46 -6.49
N ARG A 81 2.26 -22.57 -7.76
CA ARG A 81 2.95 -21.93 -8.88
C ARG A 81 2.49 -20.49 -9.01
N LEU A 82 3.41 -19.58 -8.75
CA LEU A 82 3.24 -18.15 -8.94
C LEU A 82 3.54 -17.78 -10.41
N ALA A 83 2.69 -16.94 -11.00
CA ALA A 83 2.91 -16.38 -12.33
C ALA A 83 4.19 -15.53 -12.38
N ASN A 84 4.78 -15.35 -13.57
CA ASN A 84 5.95 -14.47 -13.67
C ASN A 84 5.56 -13.02 -13.49
N MET A 85 6.54 -12.21 -13.07
CA MET A 85 6.39 -10.79 -12.84
C MET A 85 5.82 -10.08 -14.07
N ARG A 86 6.25 -10.50 -15.27
CA ARG A 86 5.70 -10.00 -16.53
C ARG A 86 4.20 -10.32 -16.71
N ASP A 87 3.79 -11.55 -16.43
CA ASP A 87 2.41 -12.03 -16.57
C ASP A 87 1.51 -11.45 -15.48
N VAL A 88 2.01 -11.34 -14.25
CA VAL A 88 1.35 -10.60 -13.16
C VAL A 88 1.10 -9.16 -13.60
N ARG A 89 2.12 -8.44 -14.06
CA ARG A 89 1.96 -7.04 -14.52
C ARG A 89 1.07 -6.92 -15.75
N TRP A 90 1.09 -7.90 -16.66
CA TRP A 90 0.17 -7.96 -17.79
C TRP A 90 -1.28 -8.09 -17.31
N LEU A 91 -1.52 -8.97 -16.35
CA LEU A 91 -2.82 -9.19 -15.73
C LEU A 91 -3.31 -7.92 -15.02
N LEU A 92 -2.48 -7.26 -14.20
CA LEU A 92 -2.85 -6.01 -13.55
C LEU A 92 -3.29 -4.94 -14.57
N GLY A 93 -2.60 -4.85 -15.71
CA GLY A 93 -2.99 -3.96 -16.82
C GLY A 93 -4.32 -4.34 -17.49
N SER A 94 -4.77 -5.60 -17.42
CA SER A 94 -6.09 -6.01 -17.93
C SER A 94 -7.25 -5.54 -17.05
N PHE A 95 -6.96 -5.29 -15.76
CA PHE A 95 -7.87 -4.61 -14.84
C PHE A 95 -7.80 -3.08 -14.93
N GLY A 96 -6.85 -2.53 -15.68
CA GLY A 96 -6.68 -1.09 -15.86
C GLY A 96 -5.75 -0.43 -14.86
N LEU A 97 -5.03 -1.21 -14.03
CA LEU A 97 -4.04 -0.68 -13.10
C LEU A 97 -2.79 -0.20 -13.84
N THR A 98 -2.28 0.96 -13.45
CA THR A 98 -1.02 1.54 -13.98
C THR A 98 0.15 1.37 -13.00
N GLY A 99 -0.15 1.28 -11.70
CA GLY A 99 0.85 1.14 -10.63
C GLY A 99 0.94 2.38 -9.73
N ASP A 100 0.35 3.51 -10.13
CA ASP A 100 0.43 4.78 -9.38
C ASP A 100 -0.76 4.99 -8.44
N GLU A 101 -1.84 4.25 -8.66
CA GLU A 101 -3.08 4.35 -7.87
C GLU A 101 -2.85 3.88 -6.43
N ARG A 102 -3.74 4.30 -5.51
CA ARG A 102 -3.83 3.65 -4.21
C ARG A 102 -4.76 2.45 -4.33
N VAL A 103 -4.21 1.25 -4.14
CA VAL A 103 -4.99 0.02 -4.11
C VAL A 103 -5.25 -0.40 -2.67
N VAL A 104 -6.50 -0.76 -2.37
CA VAL A 104 -6.86 -1.41 -1.10
C VAL A 104 -7.41 -2.80 -1.40
N ILE A 105 -6.73 -3.81 -0.88
CA ILE A 105 -7.11 -5.20 -1.04
C ILE A 105 -8.03 -5.61 0.10
N TYR A 106 -9.09 -6.34 -0.24
CA TYR A 106 -9.93 -7.04 0.73
C TYR A 106 -10.21 -8.48 0.26
N ALA A 107 -10.46 -9.35 1.23
CA ALA A 107 -10.96 -10.71 1.07
C ALA A 107 -11.44 -11.20 2.45
N ASP A 108 -12.36 -12.16 2.47
CA ASP A 108 -12.83 -12.77 3.73
C ASP A 108 -11.72 -13.52 4.46
N ASP A 109 -10.83 -14.17 3.73
CA ASP A 109 -9.64 -14.82 4.28
C ASP A 109 -8.47 -13.84 4.33
N GLU A 110 -7.98 -13.56 5.55
CA GLU A 110 -6.89 -12.60 5.79
C GLU A 110 -5.60 -12.99 5.08
N LYS A 111 -5.30 -14.30 4.97
CA LYS A 111 -4.11 -14.78 4.26
C LYS A 111 -4.21 -14.51 2.76
N THR A 112 -5.40 -14.67 2.18
CA THR A 112 -5.67 -14.37 0.78
C THR A 112 -5.51 -12.87 0.50
N ARG A 113 -6.06 -12.02 1.37
CA ARG A 113 -5.88 -10.56 1.30
C ARG A 113 -4.40 -10.17 1.35
N ASP A 114 -3.69 -10.67 2.36
CA ASP A 114 -2.29 -10.30 2.60
C ASP A 114 -1.37 -10.85 1.49
N ALA A 115 -1.65 -12.06 0.99
CA ALA A 115 -0.92 -12.63 -0.13
C ALA A 115 -1.07 -11.81 -1.42
N MET A 116 -2.29 -11.38 -1.74
CA MET A 116 -2.52 -10.49 -2.89
C MET A 116 -1.85 -9.14 -2.69
N ALA A 117 -1.87 -8.58 -1.47
CA ALA A 117 -1.19 -7.33 -1.17
C ALA A 117 0.33 -7.43 -1.39
N ALA A 118 0.95 -8.54 -0.96
CA ALA A 118 2.36 -8.82 -1.24
C ALA A 118 2.66 -8.86 -2.75
N ILE A 119 1.81 -9.52 -3.54
CA ILE A 119 1.98 -9.61 -4.99
C ILE A 119 1.93 -8.23 -5.65
N LEU A 120 0.94 -7.40 -5.32
CA LEU A 120 0.81 -6.04 -5.87
C LEU A 120 2.00 -5.16 -5.45
N TYR A 121 2.40 -5.24 -4.20
CA TYR A 121 3.55 -4.51 -3.67
C TYR A 121 4.83 -4.87 -4.44
N LEU A 122 5.16 -6.17 -4.54
CA LEU A 122 6.35 -6.66 -5.23
C LEU A 122 6.32 -6.36 -6.73
N ALA A 123 5.14 -6.40 -7.36
CA ALA A 123 4.94 -6.05 -8.77
C ALA A 123 5.17 -4.57 -9.07
N GLY A 124 5.22 -3.71 -8.04
CA GLY A 124 5.54 -2.30 -8.16
C GLY A 124 4.35 -1.36 -8.03
N GLN A 125 3.24 -1.80 -7.44
CA GLN A 125 2.19 -0.87 -7.03
C GLN A 125 2.75 0.07 -5.96
N ASP A 126 2.61 1.37 -6.18
CA ASP A 126 3.19 2.42 -5.33
C ASP A 126 2.59 2.38 -3.92
N ARG A 127 1.25 2.30 -3.85
CA ARG A 127 0.49 2.36 -2.60
C ARG A 127 -0.46 1.18 -2.49
N VAL A 128 -0.20 0.30 -1.53
CA VAL A 128 -0.95 -0.95 -1.30
C VAL A 128 -1.43 -1.00 0.14
N GLY A 129 -2.74 -1.03 0.38
CA GLY A 129 -3.33 -1.18 1.72
C GLY A 129 -4.12 -2.48 1.86
N ARG A 130 -4.32 -2.93 3.10
CA ARG A 130 -5.06 -4.15 3.45
C ARG A 130 -6.27 -3.78 4.28
N LEU A 131 -7.47 -4.02 3.77
CA LEU A 131 -8.69 -3.77 4.53
C LEU A 131 -8.83 -4.84 5.64
N ILE A 132 -8.78 -4.40 6.90
CA ILE A 132 -8.91 -5.27 8.07
C ILE A 132 -10.30 -5.20 8.71
N ASN A 133 -11.13 -4.24 8.31
CA ASN A 133 -12.49 -4.10 8.79
C ASN A 133 -13.45 -3.85 7.61
N SER A 134 -14.14 -4.90 7.19
CA SER A 134 -15.09 -4.87 6.07
C SER A 134 -16.44 -4.26 6.45
N ALA A 135 -16.79 -4.16 7.73
CA ALA A 135 -18.10 -3.66 8.19
C ALA A 135 -18.38 -2.19 7.81
N GLN A 136 -17.37 -1.46 7.33
CA GLN A 136 -17.49 -0.07 6.88
C GLN A 136 -17.58 0.08 5.35
N VAL A 137 -17.62 -1.02 4.61
CA VAL A 137 -17.67 -1.00 3.15
C VAL A 137 -19.06 -1.37 2.67
N ASP A 138 -19.59 -0.59 1.74
CA ASP A 138 -20.85 -0.89 1.08
C ASP A 138 -20.63 -1.99 0.01
N PHE A 139 -21.12 -3.19 0.31
CA PHE A 139 -21.05 -4.40 -0.52
C PHE A 139 -22.34 -4.63 -1.34
N THR A 140 -23.02 -3.56 -1.74
CA THR A 140 -24.25 -3.64 -2.56
C THR A 140 -24.01 -3.42 -4.06
N GLY A 141 -22.74 -3.38 -4.47
CA GLY A 141 -22.33 -3.05 -5.83
C GLY A 141 -22.14 -4.24 -6.76
N LYS A 142 -21.65 -3.94 -7.96
CA LYS A 142 -21.17 -4.93 -8.92
C LYS A 142 -19.68 -4.69 -9.14
N GLY A 143 -18.87 -5.65 -8.76
CA GLY A 143 -17.44 -5.65 -9.09
C GLY A 143 -17.21 -5.75 -10.60
N VAL A 144 -15.96 -5.59 -11.01
CA VAL A 144 -15.55 -5.53 -12.41
C VAL A 144 -14.47 -6.58 -12.66
N ALA A 145 -14.72 -7.46 -13.64
CA ALA A 145 -13.73 -8.41 -14.12
C ALA A 145 -12.68 -7.73 -15.03
N GLY A 146 -11.48 -8.35 -15.08
CA GLY A 146 -10.44 -7.99 -16.03
C GLY A 146 -10.87 -8.22 -17.47
N ALA A 147 -10.35 -7.40 -18.39
CA ALA A 147 -10.58 -7.60 -19.82
C ALA A 147 -9.71 -8.73 -20.39
N LEU A 148 -10.09 -9.23 -21.58
CA LEU A 148 -9.29 -10.17 -22.37
C LEU A 148 -8.00 -9.53 -22.90
N SER A 149 -7.97 -8.21 -23.03
CA SER A 149 -6.82 -7.41 -23.44
C SER A 149 -6.43 -6.42 -22.34
N ARG A 150 -5.18 -5.95 -22.36
CA ARG A 150 -4.74 -4.86 -21.48
C ARG A 150 -5.56 -3.59 -21.74
N ARG A 151 -6.09 -3.00 -20.67
CA ARG A 151 -6.76 -1.69 -20.67
C ARG A 151 -5.75 -0.57 -20.39
N ALA A 152 -4.72 -0.88 -19.61
CA ALA A 152 -3.64 0.03 -19.25
C ALA A 152 -2.28 -0.69 -19.29
N LEU A 153 -1.21 0.10 -19.30
CA LEU A 153 0.15 -0.40 -19.11
C LEU A 153 0.52 -0.25 -17.63
N PHE A 154 0.84 -1.37 -16.99
CA PHE A 154 1.37 -1.37 -15.63
C PHE A 154 2.86 -1.02 -15.65
N VAL A 155 3.18 0.22 -15.28
CA VAL A 155 4.53 0.81 -15.37
C VAL A 155 5.25 0.89 -14.02
N GLY A 156 4.57 0.53 -12.93
CA GLY A 156 5.15 0.40 -11.60
C GLY A 156 6.49 -0.34 -11.62
N LYS A 157 7.45 0.16 -10.83
CA LYS A 157 8.79 -0.43 -10.73
C LYS A 157 8.72 -1.64 -9.82
N VAL A 158 9.08 -2.80 -10.35
CA VAL A 158 9.24 -4.03 -9.56
C VAL A 158 10.20 -3.76 -8.40
N ARG A 159 9.80 -4.14 -7.18
CA ARG A 159 10.57 -3.91 -5.96
C ARG A 159 11.66 -4.98 -5.80
N LEU A 160 12.68 -4.88 -6.65
CA LEU A 160 13.80 -5.81 -6.72
C LEU A 160 14.56 -5.92 -5.39
N GLU A 161 14.57 -4.84 -4.60
CA GLU A 161 15.15 -4.79 -3.26
C GLU A 161 14.48 -5.72 -2.25
N ASN A 162 13.24 -6.13 -2.48
CA ASN A 162 12.49 -7.07 -1.64
C ASN A 162 12.39 -8.46 -2.29
N LEU A 163 13.16 -8.73 -3.35
CA LEU A 163 13.11 -9.97 -4.10
C LEU A 163 14.45 -10.69 -4.05
N GLN A 164 14.39 -12.01 -3.85
CA GLN A 164 15.52 -12.89 -4.06
C GLN A 164 15.14 -14.03 -5.03
N PRO A 165 16.04 -14.40 -5.96
CA PRO A 165 15.87 -15.55 -6.83
C PRO A 165 15.61 -16.86 -6.07
N ALA A 166 14.48 -17.50 -6.33
CA ALA A 166 14.21 -18.86 -5.85
C ALA A 166 14.54 -19.89 -6.95
N PRO A 167 15.46 -20.86 -6.73
CA PRO A 167 15.96 -21.81 -7.73
C PRO A 167 14.94 -22.89 -8.12
N PHE A 168 13.71 -22.49 -8.46
CA PHE A 168 12.51 -23.29 -8.64
C PHE A 168 11.90 -23.75 -7.31
N GLY A 169 10.77 -23.15 -6.94
CA GLY A 169 10.07 -23.45 -5.70
C GLY A 169 8.58 -23.16 -5.82
N ARG A 170 7.77 -23.92 -5.08
CA ARG A 170 6.35 -23.60 -4.87
C ARG A 170 6.25 -22.56 -3.75
N VAL A 171 5.37 -21.61 -3.95
CA VAL A 171 5.01 -20.58 -2.96
C VAL A 171 3.61 -20.89 -2.46
N SER A 172 3.38 -20.73 -1.17
CA SER A 172 2.03 -20.76 -0.58
C SER A 172 1.51 -19.34 -0.36
N SER A 173 0.19 -19.19 -0.30
CA SER A 173 -0.44 -17.93 0.14
C SER A 173 0.01 -17.55 1.54
N ALA A 174 0.26 -18.53 2.41
CA ALA A 174 0.81 -18.30 3.75
C ALA A 174 2.17 -17.62 3.71
N GLN A 175 3.12 -18.08 2.87
CA GLN A 175 4.43 -17.43 2.75
C GLN A 175 4.36 -15.99 2.23
N LEU A 176 3.42 -15.70 1.32
CA LEU A 176 3.19 -14.33 0.85
C LEU A 176 2.57 -13.46 1.96
N ALA A 177 1.64 -14.01 2.74
CA ALA A 177 1.04 -13.32 3.88
C ALA A 177 2.06 -13.06 5.00
N ASP A 178 2.89 -14.04 5.32
CA ASP A 178 3.96 -13.93 6.30
C ASP A 178 4.97 -12.84 5.88
N PHE A 179 5.28 -12.75 4.59
CA PHE A 179 6.13 -11.69 4.04
C PHE A 179 5.58 -10.28 4.31
N VAL A 180 4.25 -10.07 4.27
CA VAL A 180 3.68 -8.75 4.63
C VAL A 180 4.03 -8.38 6.06
N SER A 181 3.87 -9.33 7.00
CA SER A 181 4.22 -9.12 8.40
C SER A 181 5.72 -8.87 8.56
N ASP A 182 6.57 -9.64 7.89
CA ASP A 182 8.02 -9.48 7.95
C ASP A 182 8.46 -8.12 7.38
N LEU A 183 7.91 -7.72 6.24
CA LEU A 183 8.19 -6.45 5.57
C LEU A 183 7.81 -5.24 6.43
N ASN A 184 6.68 -5.31 7.12
CA ASN A 184 6.24 -4.24 8.01
C ASN A 184 7.09 -4.15 9.31
N ARG A 185 7.83 -5.20 9.67
CA ARG A 185 8.80 -5.19 10.77
C ARG A 185 10.20 -4.81 10.32
N ASP A 186 10.58 -5.26 9.13
CA ASP A 186 11.88 -5.06 8.50
C ASP A 186 11.69 -4.72 7.01
N PRO A 187 11.87 -3.45 6.62
CA PRO A 187 11.78 -3.01 5.23
C PRO A 187 12.71 -3.75 4.26
N SER A 188 13.76 -4.41 4.77
CA SER A 188 14.71 -5.19 3.98
C SER A 188 14.32 -6.66 3.82
N ALA A 189 13.16 -7.08 4.32
CA ALA A 189 12.65 -8.43 4.15
C ALA A 189 12.65 -8.84 2.67
N LEU A 190 13.10 -10.07 2.40
CA LEU A 190 13.24 -10.62 1.06
C LEU A 190 12.23 -11.73 0.81
N PHE A 191 11.51 -11.64 -0.29
CA PHE A 191 10.64 -12.69 -0.77
C PHE A 191 11.30 -13.54 -1.86
N MET A 192 11.17 -14.85 -1.75
CA MET A 192 11.65 -15.80 -2.75
C MET A 192 10.71 -15.85 -3.96
N TRP A 193 11.10 -15.19 -5.05
CA TRP A 193 10.35 -15.23 -6.31
C TRP A 193 11.06 -16.13 -7.32
N PRO A 194 10.36 -17.08 -7.97
CA PRO A 194 10.98 -18.00 -8.93
C PRO A 194 11.79 -17.28 -10.02
N VAL A 195 13.05 -17.70 -10.27
CA VAL A 195 14.00 -16.91 -11.10
C VAL A 195 13.65 -16.85 -12.59
N GLY A 196 13.02 -17.88 -13.14
CA GLY A 196 12.58 -17.89 -14.56
C GLY A 196 11.43 -16.91 -14.85
N TYR A 197 11.12 -16.04 -13.90
CA TYR A 197 9.87 -15.34 -13.74
C TYR A 197 10.06 -13.89 -13.20
N LEU A 198 11.30 -13.36 -13.15
CA LEU A 198 11.60 -11.95 -12.88
C LEU A 198 11.81 -11.16 -14.18
#